data_AF-A0A1Z5JRA9-F1
#
_entry.id   AF-A0A1Z5JRA9-F1
#
_cell.length_a   1.000
_cell.length_b   1.000
_cell.length_c   1.000
_cell.angle_alpha   90.00
_cell.angle_beta   90.00
_cell.angle_gamma   90.00
#
_symmetry.space_group_name_H-M   'P 1'
#
loop_
_entity.id
_entity.type
_entity.pdbx_description
1 polymer ?
#
loop_
_entity_poly.entity_id
_entity_poly.type
_entity_poly.pdbx_seq_one_letter_code
_entity_poly.pdbx_strand_id
1 'polypeptide(L)'
;MENKKEGPNPDKEASAIDTDGATEEPSKNEDNHGTKLSSKRPLYKRKVLKSYITLTLASFINYDSAQKSSNVFGSGGVPSTIGQRRYAVAVSIVSFVLATTTVVGHLDRFLFERFWREKVFPVGSRIELAILMFLVTWWSVGTGLQTSVTGLAGDSKGQFSFYFSTWACLLSCFFALDAWLQESADEGVKAFVTSWPNRAPAWICIAVLSLSTLVWYIDLWRNHENLDREEEEFIQVYFEAIREGIWYWLIIIATFTLLSSVGFVIMEIFRATKDENIRQQSGVNAIEGSCFVFLAMAWIPTVMVATTPGGPANLIGNAYFSTWLLVIFVFEGLVWFIHDMRQRIHKSLKEKQAEYRTKQQQILEETRTIRDKNNSTTAMSDTSGKRERSNTEYFDAVDAF
;
A
#
# COMPACT_ATOMS: atom_id res chain seq x y z
N MET A 1 -5.39 26.12 63.88
CA MET A 1 -4.92 25.34 62.72
C MET A 1 -5.85 25.67 61.56
N GLU A 2 -5.49 26.69 60.80
CA GLU A 2 -6.15 27.11 59.56
C GLU A 2 -5.03 27.36 58.55
N ASN A 3 -4.93 26.53 57.52
CA ASN A 3 -3.97 26.70 56.45
C ASN A 3 -4.63 27.52 55.33
N LYS A 4 -4.22 28.78 55.24
CA LYS A 4 -4.58 29.74 54.20
C LYS A 4 -3.85 29.35 52.91
N LYS A 5 -4.60 28.98 51.87
CA LYS A 5 -4.06 28.77 50.51
C LYS A 5 -3.95 30.14 49.81
N GLU A 6 -2.72 30.58 49.58
CA GLU A 6 -2.41 31.65 48.63
C GLU A 6 -2.36 31.08 47.21
N GLY A 7 -3.03 31.76 46.27
CA GLY A 7 -3.01 31.42 44.85
C GLY A 7 -1.80 32.05 44.14
N PRO A 8 -1.35 31.50 42.99
CA PRO A 8 -0.21 32.04 42.27
C PRO A 8 -0.57 33.30 41.47
N ASN A 9 0.32 34.29 41.62
CA ASN A 9 0.36 35.59 40.96
C ASN A 9 0.88 35.44 39.51
N PRO A 10 0.17 35.93 38.47
CA PRO A 10 0.59 35.79 37.08
C PRO A 10 1.23 37.10 36.59
N ASP A 11 2.43 37.43 37.05
CA ASP A 11 3.22 38.53 36.48
C ASP A 11 4.71 38.29 36.78
N LYS A 12 5.41 37.65 35.83
CA LYS A 12 6.86 37.78 35.55
C LYS A 12 7.28 36.67 34.60
N GLU A 13 7.43 37.02 33.32
CA GLU A 13 8.63 36.71 32.54
C GLU A 13 8.46 37.32 31.13
N ALA A 14 8.90 38.58 31.02
CA ALA A 14 9.36 39.13 29.76
C ALA A 14 10.82 38.70 29.60
N SER A 15 11.08 37.81 28.64
CA SER A 15 12.43 37.56 28.13
C SER A 15 12.46 37.89 26.65
N ALA A 16 13.42 38.74 26.31
CA ALA A 16 13.71 39.25 24.98
C ALA A 16 13.89 38.13 23.95
N ILE A 17 13.31 38.33 22.77
CA ILE A 17 13.68 37.62 21.55
C ILE A 17 14.24 38.68 20.60
N ASP A 18 15.54 38.55 20.35
CA ASP A 18 16.30 39.29 19.36
C ASP A 18 15.70 39.10 17.96
N THR A 19 15.38 40.21 17.33
CA THR A 19 15.11 40.32 15.90
C THR A 19 16.42 40.47 15.15
N ASP A 20 16.95 39.36 14.64
CA ASP A 20 17.92 39.38 13.55
C ASP A 20 17.17 39.50 12.22
N GLY A 21 17.28 40.67 11.60
CA GLY A 21 16.83 40.93 10.24
C GLY A 21 17.76 40.27 9.23
N ALA A 22 17.33 39.13 8.69
CA ALA A 22 17.88 38.58 7.47
C ALA A 22 17.02 39.05 6.28
N THR A 23 17.60 39.92 5.47
CA THR A 23 17.06 40.37 4.19
C THR A 23 17.03 39.18 3.22
N GLU A 24 15.84 38.65 2.93
CA GLU A 24 15.65 37.68 1.85
C GLU A 24 15.85 38.38 0.50
N GLU A 25 17.01 38.13 -0.12
CA GLU A 25 17.20 38.41 -1.53
C GLU A 25 16.32 37.46 -2.37
N PRO A 26 15.65 37.96 -3.43
CA PRO A 26 14.89 37.12 -4.33
C PRO A 26 15.85 36.23 -5.13
N SER A 27 15.85 34.93 -4.82
CA SER A 27 16.59 33.92 -5.57
C SER A 27 16.14 33.95 -7.02
N LYS A 28 17.01 34.43 -7.91
CA LYS A 28 16.86 34.30 -9.35
C LYS A 28 16.72 32.82 -9.70
N ASN A 29 15.59 32.49 -10.32
CA ASN A 29 15.42 31.32 -11.17
C ASN A 29 16.54 31.30 -12.21
N GLU A 30 17.60 30.54 -11.94
CA GLU A 30 18.38 29.95 -13.02
C GLU A 30 17.69 28.63 -13.38
N ASP A 31 16.93 28.68 -14.48
CA ASP A 31 16.64 27.53 -15.33
C ASP A 31 17.95 26.98 -15.89
N ASN A 32 18.77 26.44 -15.00
CA ASN A 32 19.93 25.67 -15.35
C ASN A 32 19.41 24.27 -15.68
N HIS A 33 18.98 24.10 -16.94
CA HIS A 33 18.89 22.81 -17.63
C HIS A 33 20.31 22.24 -17.81
N GLY A 34 21.08 22.22 -16.72
CA GLY A 34 22.37 21.61 -16.59
C GLY A 34 22.18 20.16 -16.94
N THR A 35 22.75 19.78 -18.07
CA THR A 35 23.02 18.41 -18.45
C THR A 35 23.72 17.80 -17.24
N LYS A 36 22.97 17.11 -16.37
CA LYS A 36 23.52 16.41 -15.21
C LYS A 36 24.60 15.52 -15.79
N LEU A 37 25.86 15.93 -15.63
CA LEU A 37 27.01 15.06 -15.82
C LEU A 37 26.77 13.93 -14.84
N SER A 38 26.15 12.88 -15.35
CA SER A 38 25.89 11.63 -14.67
C SER A 38 27.24 11.17 -14.17
N SER A 39 27.53 11.48 -12.90
CA SER A 39 28.72 11.00 -12.22
C SER A 39 28.66 9.49 -12.40
N LYS A 40 29.60 8.94 -13.18
CA LYS A 40 29.64 7.52 -13.56
C LYS A 40 29.65 6.68 -12.29
N ARG A 41 28.48 6.34 -11.75
CA ARG A 41 28.36 5.46 -10.59
C ARG A 41 28.89 4.11 -11.05
N PRO A 42 29.82 3.51 -10.31
CA PRO A 42 30.40 2.25 -10.74
C PRO A 42 29.33 1.14 -10.70
N LEU A 43 29.34 0.24 -11.69
CA LEU A 43 28.32 -0.79 -11.90
C LEU A 43 28.06 -1.67 -10.66
N TYR A 44 29.11 -1.98 -9.89
CA TYR A 44 29.01 -2.80 -8.69
C TYR A 44 28.22 -2.14 -7.54
N LYS A 45 27.93 -0.83 -7.62
CA LYS A 45 27.10 -0.12 -6.64
C LYS A 45 25.62 -0.04 -7.03
N ARG A 46 25.22 -0.59 -8.19
CA ARG A 46 23.83 -0.58 -8.64
C ARG A 46 22.96 -1.45 -7.73
N LYS A 47 21.73 -1.02 -7.47
CA LYS A 47 20.79 -1.76 -6.63
C LYS A 47 20.39 -3.08 -7.28
N VAL A 48 20.27 -3.09 -8.61
CA VAL A 48 19.90 -4.26 -9.43
C VAL A 48 20.84 -5.45 -9.21
N LEU A 49 22.14 -5.20 -8.96
CA LEU A 49 23.13 -6.26 -8.76
C LEU A 49 22.79 -7.18 -7.57
N LYS A 50 22.25 -6.63 -6.49
CA LYS A 50 21.84 -7.44 -5.33
C LYS A 50 20.78 -8.46 -5.72
N SER A 51 19.80 -8.05 -6.52
CA SER A 51 18.73 -8.92 -6.99
C SER A 51 19.25 -10.03 -7.92
N TYR A 52 20.22 -9.74 -8.79
CA TYR A 52 20.86 -10.78 -9.61
C TYR A 52 21.68 -11.79 -8.80
N ILE A 53 22.38 -11.33 -7.75
CA ILE A 53 23.09 -12.23 -6.83
C ILE A 53 22.09 -13.14 -6.11
N THR A 54 21.00 -12.57 -5.58
CA THR A 54 19.94 -13.35 -4.93
C THR A 54 19.31 -14.35 -5.92
N LEU A 55 19.02 -13.93 -7.15
CA LEU A 55 18.48 -14.81 -8.19
C LEU A 55 19.44 -15.95 -8.54
N THR A 56 20.75 -15.68 -8.59
CA THR A 56 21.78 -16.69 -8.85
C THR A 56 21.78 -17.75 -7.75
N LEU A 57 21.81 -17.33 -6.49
CA LEU A 57 21.79 -18.24 -5.33
C LEU A 57 20.47 -19.02 -5.25
N ALA A 58 19.34 -18.34 -5.44
CA ALA A 58 18.02 -18.97 -5.42
C ALA A 58 17.87 -20.00 -6.55
N SER A 59 18.35 -19.69 -7.77
CA SER A 59 18.34 -20.61 -8.91
C SER A 59 19.21 -21.85 -8.66
N PHE A 60 20.36 -21.68 -7.98
CA PHE A 60 21.21 -22.80 -7.59
C PHE A 60 20.52 -23.71 -6.56
N ILE A 61 19.90 -23.14 -5.53
CA ILE A 61 19.11 -23.90 -4.54
C ILE A 61 17.92 -24.61 -5.21
N ASN A 62 17.27 -23.95 -6.17
CA ASN A 62 16.15 -24.51 -6.93
C ASN A 62 16.61 -25.72 -7.75
N TYR A 63 17.75 -25.59 -8.44
CA TYR A 63 18.37 -26.70 -9.19
C TYR A 63 18.69 -27.90 -8.28
N ASP A 64 19.38 -27.68 -7.16
CA ASP A 64 19.75 -28.74 -6.23
C ASP A 64 18.52 -29.43 -5.64
N SER A 65 17.52 -28.65 -5.25
CA SER A 65 16.25 -29.16 -4.72
C SER A 65 15.48 -29.96 -5.79
N ALA A 66 15.48 -29.51 -7.05
CA ALA A 66 14.85 -30.23 -8.15
C ALA A 66 15.49 -31.61 -8.41
N GLN A 67 16.83 -31.71 -8.32
CA GLN A 67 17.53 -32.99 -8.45
C GLN A 67 17.16 -33.96 -7.32
N LYS A 68 17.06 -33.45 -6.08
CA LYS A 68 16.77 -34.24 -4.88
C LYS A 68 15.30 -34.61 -4.69
N SER A 69 14.39 -33.98 -5.44
CA SER A 69 12.93 -34.19 -5.38
C SER A 69 12.45 -35.61 -5.76
N SER A 70 13.36 -36.52 -6.14
CA SER A 70 13.07 -37.94 -6.36
C SER A 70 13.23 -38.80 -5.09
N ASN A 71 13.95 -38.30 -4.09
CA ASN A 71 14.34 -39.06 -2.88
C ASN A 71 13.39 -38.86 -1.70
N VAL A 72 12.10 -38.60 -1.95
CA VAL A 72 11.10 -38.20 -0.92
C VAL A 72 10.60 -39.38 -0.08
N PHE A 73 11.17 -40.58 -0.27
CA PHE A 73 10.71 -41.84 0.33
C PHE A 73 10.64 -41.86 1.87
N GLY A 74 11.19 -40.87 2.57
CA GLY A 74 11.14 -40.76 4.04
C GLY A 74 10.10 -39.79 4.63
N SER A 75 9.47 -38.92 3.83
CA SER A 75 8.64 -37.82 4.37
C SER A 75 7.15 -37.91 4.07
N GLY A 76 6.68 -39.02 3.51
CA GLY A 76 5.27 -39.20 3.12
C GLY A 76 4.81 -38.28 1.98
N GLY A 77 5.74 -37.63 1.27
CA GLY A 77 5.42 -36.77 0.14
C GLY A 77 5.38 -37.54 -1.18
N VAL A 78 4.56 -37.06 -2.12
CA VAL A 78 4.44 -37.65 -3.47
C VAL A 78 5.73 -37.39 -4.26
N PRO A 79 6.41 -38.44 -4.76
CA PRO A 79 7.62 -38.27 -5.55
C PRO A 79 7.31 -37.57 -6.87
N SER A 80 8.25 -36.75 -7.32
CA SER A 80 8.13 -36.03 -8.57
C SER A 80 8.20 -36.93 -9.80
N THR A 81 7.53 -36.54 -10.89
CA THR A 81 7.70 -37.20 -12.19
C THR A 81 9.02 -36.77 -12.84
N ILE A 82 9.55 -37.60 -13.74
CA ILE A 82 10.76 -37.29 -14.50
C ILE A 82 10.57 -35.99 -15.31
N GLY A 83 9.38 -35.77 -15.87
CA GLY A 83 9.04 -34.58 -16.65
C GLY A 83 9.09 -33.30 -15.81
N GLN A 84 8.43 -33.31 -14.63
CA GLN A 84 8.45 -32.18 -13.69
C GLN A 84 9.89 -31.82 -13.28
N ARG A 85 10.72 -32.82 -12.96
CA ARG A 85 12.13 -32.60 -12.61
C ARG A 85 12.93 -31.99 -13.75
N ARG A 86 12.83 -32.54 -14.96
CA ARG A 86 13.57 -32.03 -16.13
C ARG A 86 13.18 -30.58 -16.43
N TYR A 87 11.89 -30.27 -16.35
CA TYR A 87 11.40 -28.91 -16.51
C TYR A 87 11.98 -27.96 -15.44
N ALA A 88 11.90 -28.33 -14.16
CA ALA A 88 12.43 -27.52 -13.06
C ALA A 88 13.95 -27.30 -13.17
N VAL A 89 14.70 -28.34 -13.54
CA VAL A 89 16.13 -28.27 -13.79
C VAL A 89 16.45 -27.31 -14.94
N ALA A 90 15.71 -27.39 -16.06
CA ALA A 90 15.90 -26.49 -17.18
C ALA A 90 15.62 -25.01 -16.80
N VAL A 91 14.51 -24.75 -16.10
CA VAL A 91 14.15 -23.42 -15.60
C VAL A 91 15.25 -22.85 -14.69
N SER A 92 15.79 -23.68 -13.80
CA SER A 92 16.85 -23.28 -12.87
C SER A 92 18.18 -23.00 -13.56
N ILE A 93 18.63 -23.88 -14.48
CA ILE A 93 19.92 -23.74 -15.19
C ILE A 93 19.91 -22.49 -16.06
N VAL A 94 18.86 -22.27 -16.85
CA VAL A 94 18.77 -21.08 -17.73
C VAL A 94 18.87 -19.81 -16.89
N SER A 95 18.13 -19.76 -15.78
CA SER A 95 18.14 -18.61 -14.87
C SER A 95 19.49 -18.42 -14.19
N PHE A 96 20.11 -19.51 -13.72
CA PHE A 96 21.43 -19.49 -13.10
C PHE A 96 22.50 -18.96 -14.06
N VAL A 97 22.52 -19.44 -15.31
CA VAL A 97 23.48 -19.00 -16.33
C VAL A 97 23.27 -17.53 -16.67
N LEU A 98 22.04 -17.10 -16.91
CA LEU A 98 21.74 -15.70 -17.24
C LEU A 98 22.07 -14.75 -16.08
N ALA A 99 21.65 -15.09 -14.86
CA ALA A 99 21.91 -14.29 -13.68
C ALA A 99 23.41 -14.22 -13.37
N THR A 100 24.13 -15.35 -13.41
CA THR A 100 25.59 -15.40 -13.17
C THR A 100 26.33 -14.59 -14.22
N THR A 101 25.98 -14.72 -15.50
CA THR A 101 26.60 -13.94 -16.58
C THR A 101 26.38 -12.44 -16.35
N THR A 102 25.18 -12.06 -15.90
CA THR A 102 24.86 -10.66 -15.59
C THR A 102 25.62 -10.15 -14.37
N VAL A 103 25.75 -10.96 -13.31
CA VAL A 103 26.57 -10.63 -12.13
C VAL A 103 28.03 -10.45 -12.54
N VAL A 104 28.60 -11.38 -13.32
CA VAL A 104 29.97 -11.29 -13.83
C VAL A 104 30.13 -10.02 -14.66
N GLY A 105 29.22 -9.70 -15.58
CA GLY A 105 29.28 -8.46 -16.36
C GLY A 105 29.22 -7.18 -15.52
N HIS A 106 28.53 -7.19 -14.38
CA HIS A 106 28.49 -6.07 -13.44
C HIS A 106 29.76 -5.96 -12.57
N LEU A 107 30.41 -7.09 -12.27
CA LEU A 107 31.62 -7.16 -11.47
C LEU A 107 32.91 -7.06 -12.30
N ASP A 108 32.84 -7.32 -13.61
CA ASP A 108 33.98 -7.36 -14.50
C ASP A 108 34.65 -5.99 -14.59
N ARG A 109 35.82 -5.90 -13.94
CA ARG A 109 36.72 -4.75 -13.99
C ARG A 109 37.86 -4.93 -14.97
N PHE A 110 38.05 -6.13 -15.56
CA PHE A 110 39.34 -6.50 -16.14
C PHE A 110 39.27 -7.00 -17.59
N LEU A 111 38.24 -7.75 -18.00
CA LEU A 111 38.23 -8.41 -19.30
C LEU A 111 37.48 -7.58 -20.37
N PHE A 112 36.28 -7.09 -20.06
CA PHE A 112 35.40 -6.43 -21.02
C PHE A 112 34.67 -5.23 -20.42
N GLU A 113 35.29 -4.52 -19.46
CA GLU A 113 34.68 -3.40 -18.71
C GLU A 113 33.99 -2.39 -19.65
N ARG A 114 34.64 -2.00 -20.75
CA ARG A 114 34.07 -1.06 -21.72
C ARG A 114 32.84 -1.62 -22.41
N PHE A 115 32.88 -2.88 -22.87
CA PHE A 115 31.75 -3.50 -23.56
C PHE A 115 30.54 -3.64 -22.62
N TRP A 116 30.73 -4.19 -21.42
CA TRP A 116 29.65 -4.38 -20.45
C TRP A 116 29.06 -3.04 -20.00
N ARG A 117 29.90 -2.06 -19.65
CA ARG A 117 29.43 -0.77 -19.14
C ARG A 117 28.80 0.12 -20.21
N GLU A 118 29.36 0.15 -21.42
CA GLU A 118 28.93 1.10 -22.44
C GLU A 118 27.82 0.55 -23.33
N LYS A 119 27.78 -0.77 -23.57
CA LYS A 119 26.80 -1.37 -24.50
C LYS A 119 25.68 -2.15 -23.81
N VAL A 120 26.00 -2.96 -22.80
CA VAL A 120 25.04 -3.93 -22.25
C VAL A 120 24.32 -3.43 -21.01
N PHE A 121 25.04 -2.84 -20.07
CA PHE A 121 24.51 -2.35 -18.78
C PHE A 121 24.68 -0.84 -18.54
N PRO A 122 24.56 0.07 -19.55
CA PRO A 122 24.38 1.47 -19.24
C PRO A 122 23.07 1.69 -18.45
N VAL A 123 22.99 2.75 -17.65
CA VAL A 123 21.75 3.11 -16.95
C VAL A 123 20.64 3.32 -17.99
N GLY A 124 19.49 2.66 -17.81
CA GLY A 124 18.41 2.67 -18.79
C GLY A 124 18.65 1.77 -20.01
N SER A 125 19.59 0.83 -19.95
CA SER A 125 19.85 -0.12 -21.04
C SER A 125 18.62 -0.92 -21.42
N ARG A 126 18.25 -0.86 -22.71
CA ARG A 126 17.18 -1.68 -23.28
C ARG A 126 17.51 -3.18 -23.30
N ILE A 127 18.80 -3.52 -23.38
CA ILE A 127 19.24 -4.93 -23.36
C ILE A 127 19.05 -5.50 -21.96
N GLU A 128 19.44 -4.76 -20.92
CA GLU A 128 19.21 -5.17 -19.53
C GLU A 128 17.72 -5.29 -19.24
N LEU A 129 16.90 -4.33 -19.70
CA LEU A 129 15.45 -4.42 -19.60
C LEU A 129 14.89 -5.66 -20.29
N ALA A 130 15.36 -6.00 -21.49
CA ALA A 130 14.92 -7.20 -22.20
C ALA A 130 15.25 -8.48 -21.42
N ILE A 131 16.44 -8.56 -20.81
CA ILE A 131 16.83 -9.68 -19.92
C ILE A 131 15.92 -9.74 -18.70
N LEU A 132 15.64 -8.60 -18.06
CA LEU A 132 14.76 -8.52 -16.89
C LEU A 132 13.32 -8.94 -17.23
N MET A 133 12.77 -8.43 -18.33
CA MET A 133 11.43 -8.80 -18.80
C MET A 133 11.36 -10.29 -19.13
N PHE A 134 12.38 -10.84 -19.81
CA PHE A 134 12.48 -12.28 -20.03
C PHE A 134 12.47 -13.04 -18.70
N LEU A 135 13.30 -12.67 -17.73
CA LEU A 135 13.38 -13.34 -16.43
C LEU A 135 12.06 -13.25 -15.63
N VAL A 136 11.39 -12.10 -15.65
CA VAL A 136 10.07 -11.90 -14.99
C VAL A 136 9.02 -12.79 -15.63
N THR A 137 8.94 -12.84 -16.97
CA THR A 137 8.00 -13.72 -17.67
C THR A 137 8.36 -15.20 -17.43
N TRP A 138 9.64 -15.54 -17.53
CA TRP A 138 10.17 -16.90 -17.33
C TRP A 138 9.83 -17.44 -15.96
N TRP A 139 10.07 -16.67 -14.89
CA TRP A 139 9.76 -17.10 -13.54
C TRP A 139 8.29 -16.94 -13.18
N SER A 140 7.53 -16.05 -13.81
CA SER A 140 6.06 -16.00 -13.62
C SER A 140 5.43 -17.31 -14.10
N VAL A 141 5.77 -17.73 -15.32
CA VAL A 141 5.29 -19.01 -15.88
C VAL A 141 5.89 -20.19 -15.12
N GLY A 142 7.20 -20.15 -14.86
CA GLY A 142 7.91 -21.21 -14.14
C GLY A 142 7.34 -21.44 -12.75
N THR A 143 7.11 -20.37 -11.98
CA THR A 143 6.46 -20.46 -10.66
C THR A 143 5.07 -21.03 -10.80
N GLY A 144 4.24 -20.48 -11.70
CA GLY A 144 2.86 -20.95 -11.85
C GLY A 144 2.75 -22.44 -12.17
N LEU A 145 3.64 -22.99 -13.01
CA LEU A 145 3.67 -24.41 -13.34
C LEU A 145 4.37 -25.27 -12.28
N GLN A 146 5.38 -24.74 -11.59
CA GLN A 146 6.13 -25.48 -10.59
C GLN A 146 5.40 -25.60 -9.26
N THR A 147 4.59 -24.60 -8.90
CA THR A 147 3.87 -24.54 -7.63
C THR A 147 2.37 -24.80 -7.75
N SER A 148 1.86 -25.07 -8.96
CA SER A 148 0.51 -25.64 -9.16
C SER A 148 0.39 -27.00 -8.46
N VAL A 149 -0.82 -27.49 -8.25
CA VAL A 149 -1.10 -28.79 -7.60
C VAL A 149 -0.33 -29.94 -8.28
N THR A 150 -0.31 -29.93 -9.62
CA THR A 150 0.40 -30.90 -10.45
C THR A 150 1.88 -30.57 -10.62
N GLY A 151 2.34 -29.41 -10.15
CA GLY A 151 3.71 -28.93 -10.22
C GLY A 151 4.67 -29.68 -9.29
N LEU A 152 5.98 -29.47 -9.46
CA LEU A 152 7.01 -30.15 -8.65
C LEU A 152 6.94 -29.79 -7.16
N ALA A 153 6.58 -28.55 -6.86
CA ALA A 153 6.36 -27.98 -5.53
C ALA A 153 4.87 -27.83 -5.21
N GLY A 154 4.00 -28.56 -5.90
CA GLY A 154 2.57 -28.51 -5.66
C GLY A 154 2.19 -28.84 -4.22
N ASP A 155 1.01 -28.35 -3.84
CA ASP A 155 0.39 -28.59 -2.54
C ASP A 155 0.49 -30.09 -2.20
N SER A 156 0.92 -30.41 -0.97
CA SER A 156 1.23 -31.76 -0.42
C SER A 156 2.55 -32.45 -0.74
N LYS A 157 3.38 -31.97 -1.68
CA LYS A 157 4.61 -32.71 -2.05
C LYS A 157 5.75 -32.62 -1.02
N GLY A 158 5.61 -31.77 0.00
CA GLY A 158 6.60 -31.57 1.06
C GLY A 158 7.94 -30.99 0.59
N GLN A 159 8.02 -30.51 -0.66
CA GLN A 159 9.24 -29.97 -1.27
C GLN A 159 9.44 -28.48 -0.90
N PHE A 160 9.49 -28.15 0.39
CA PHE A 160 9.52 -26.77 0.85
C PHE A 160 10.73 -25.97 0.33
N SER A 161 11.92 -26.57 0.32
CA SER A 161 13.12 -25.92 -0.23
C SER A 161 12.96 -25.55 -1.71
N PHE A 162 12.35 -26.44 -2.49
CA PHE A 162 12.03 -26.15 -3.89
C PHE A 162 10.96 -25.06 -4.00
N TYR A 163 9.87 -25.16 -3.23
CA TYR A 163 8.79 -24.17 -3.20
C TYR A 163 9.30 -22.75 -2.91
N PHE A 164 10.01 -22.57 -1.79
CA PHE A 164 10.50 -21.25 -1.38
C PHE A 164 11.58 -20.71 -2.31
N SER A 165 12.44 -21.56 -2.88
CA SER A 165 13.45 -21.11 -3.84
C SER A 165 12.82 -20.69 -5.18
N THR A 166 11.75 -21.35 -5.64
CA THR A 166 10.99 -20.93 -6.84
C THR A 166 10.41 -19.52 -6.63
N TRP A 167 9.72 -19.29 -5.51
CA TRP A 167 9.19 -17.97 -5.17
C TRP A 167 10.29 -16.92 -4.96
N ALA A 168 11.41 -17.28 -4.33
CA ALA A 168 12.54 -16.38 -4.17
C ALA A 168 13.13 -15.95 -5.52
N CYS A 169 13.17 -16.84 -6.52
CA CYS A 169 13.57 -16.49 -7.87
C CYS A 169 12.61 -15.49 -8.51
N LEU A 170 11.30 -15.75 -8.44
CA LEU A 170 10.27 -14.85 -8.96
C LEU A 170 10.36 -13.45 -8.33
N LEU A 171 10.39 -13.38 -6.99
CA LEU A 171 10.49 -12.13 -6.26
C LEU A 171 11.79 -11.39 -6.58
N SER A 172 12.91 -12.11 -6.73
CA SER A 172 14.19 -11.50 -7.13
C SER A 172 14.11 -10.87 -8.52
N CYS A 173 13.38 -11.49 -9.47
CA CYS A 173 13.14 -10.90 -10.79
C CYS A 173 12.34 -9.60 -10.71
N PHE A 174 11.26 -9.56 -9.92
CA PHE A 174 10.49 -8.34 -9.70
C PHE A 174 11.28 -7.25 -8.98
N PHE A 175 12.08 -7.60 -7.97
CA PHE A 175 12.97 -6.64 -7.30
C PHE A 175 14.08 -6.13 -8.21
N ALA A 176 14.60 -6.96 -9.11
CA ALA A 176 15.55 -6.52 -10.12
C ALA A 176 14.90 -5.53 -11.11
N LEU A 177 13.67 -5.81 -11.57
CA LEU A 177 12.91 -4.92 -12.43
C LEU A 177 12.58 -3.59 -11.75
N ASP A 178 12.09 -3.60 -10.51
CA ASP A 178 11.79 -2.37 -9.76
C ASP A 178 13.06 -1.55 -9.49
N ALA A 179 14.16 -2.20 -9.11
CA ALA A 179 15.44 -1.52 -8.94
C ALA A 179 15.94 -0.89 -10.26
N TRP A 180 15.69 -1.54 -11.39
CA TRP A 180 16.01 -0.99 -12.71
C TRP A 180 15.14 0.23 -13.03
N LEU A 181 13.82 0.15 -12.81
CA LEU A 181 12.88 1.26 -13.01
C LEU A 181 13.25 2.50 -12.16
N GLN A 182 13.57 2.29 -10.88
CA GLN A 182 14.04 3.34 -9.98
C GLN A 182 15.33 4.02 -10.47
N GLU A 183 16.19 3.31 -11.20
CA GLU A 183 17.44 3.85 -11.73
C GLU A 183 17.26 4.51 -13.12
N SER A 184 16.29 4.06 -13.92
CA SER A 184 16.13 4.50 -15.32
C SER A 184 15.09 5.61 -15.52
N ALA A 185 14.01 5.62 -14.73
CA ALA A 185 12.84 6.46 -14.97
C ALA A 185 12.56 7.46 -13.83
N ASP A 186 13.43 7.52 -12.81
CA ASP A 186 13.23 8.26 -11.55
C ASP A 186 11.93 7.91 -10.78
N GLU A 187 11.11 6.99 -11.29
CA GLU A 187 9.86 6.52 -10.70
C GLU A 187 9.86 4.97 -10.65
N GLY A 188 9.88 4.41 -9.44
CA GLY A 188 9.73 2.98 -9.21
C GLY A 188 8.28 2.54 -9.05
N VAL A 189 8.05 1.23 -8.88
CA VAL A 189 6.71 0.67 -8.60
C VAL A 189 6.11 1.29 -7.34
N LYS A 190 6.94 1.53 -6.31
CA LYS A 190 6.49 2.23 -5.11
C LYS A 190 6.00 3.63 -5.42
N ALA A 191 6.74 4.41 -6.23
CA ALA A 191 6.33 5.76 -6.61
C ALA A 191 5.00 5.72 -7.38
N PHE A 192 4.88 4.81 -8.33
CA PHE A 192 3.64 4.56 -9.06
C PHE A 192 2.49 4.17 -8.13
N VAL A 193 2.67 3.26 -7.19
CA VAL A 193 1.58 2.88 -6.26
C VAL A 193 1.23 4.05 -5.34
N THR A 194 2.22 4.79 -4.83
CA THR A 194 1.98 5.94 -3.94
C THR A 194 1.43 7.18 -4.66
N SER A 195 1.54 7.26 -5.99
CA SER A 195 0.97 8.36 -6.75
C SER A 195 -0.55 8.27 -6.85
N TRP A 196 -1.14 7.12 -6.52
CA TRP A 196 -2.57 6.95 -6.57
C TRP A 196 -3.22 7.62 -5.36
N PRO A 197 -4.27 8.41 -5.58
CA PRO A 197 -4.91 9.12 -4.50
C PRO A 197 -5.62 8.15 -3.56
N ASN A 198 -5.70 8.54 -2.29
CA ASN A 198 -6.54 7.89 -1.28
C ASN A 198 -6.23 6.39 -1.14
N ARG A 199 -7.25 5.53 -1.26
CA ARG A 199 -7.23 4.13 -0.86
C ARG A 199 -6.98 3.12 -1.98
N ALA A 200 -6.74 3.60 -3.20
CA ALA A 200 -6.55 2.76 -4.38
C ALA A 200 -5.42 1.71 -4.25
N PRO A 201 -4.27 1.98 -3.58
CA PRO A 201 -3.22 0.97 -3.42
C PRO A 201 -3.71 -0.33 -2.76
N ALA A 202 -4.52 -0.22 -1.71
CA ALA A 202 -5.06 -1.38 -1.01
C ALA A 202 -5.99 -2.19 -1.92
N TRP A 203 -6.88 -1.51 -2.65
CA TRP A 203 -7.79 -2.16 -3.60
C TRP A 203 -7.06 -2.82 -4.76
N ILE A 204 -5.98 -2.23 -5.28
CA ILE A 204 -5.13 -2.84 -6.30
C ILE A 204 -4.50 -4.13 -5.77
N CYS A 205 -3.92 -4.09 -4.56
CA CYS A 205 -3.34 -5.28 -3.93
C CYS A 205 -4.40 -6.38 -3.72
N ILE A 206 -5.58 -6.03 -3.22
CA ILE A 206 -6.70 -6.97 -3.05
C ILE A 206 -7.16 -7.54 -4.40
N ALA A 207 -7.23 -6.72 -5.47
CA ALA A 207 -7.60 -7.19 -6.81
C ALA A 207 -6.60 -8.19 -7.36
N VAL A 208 -5.29 -7.90 -7.27
CA VAL A 208 -4.24 -8.81 -7.75
C VAL A 208 -4.22 -10.11 -6.95
N LEU A 209 -4.29 -10.02 -5.61
CA LEU A 209 -4.28 -11.20 -4.74
C LEU A 209 -5.56 -12.02 -4.88
N SER A 210 -6.74 -11.39 -5.04
CA SER A 210 -8.00 -12.11 -5.25
C SER A 210 -8.05 -12.82 -6.60
N LEU A 211 -7.49 -12.22 -7.65
CA LEU A 211 -7.30 -12.90 -8.94
C LEU A 211 -6.39 -14.12 -8.77
N SER A 212 -5.24 -13.96 -8.08
CA SER A 212 -4.33 -15.07 -7.83
C SER A 212 -5.01 -16.18 -7.02
N THR A 213 -5.70 -15.85 -5.93
CA THR A 213 -6.42 -16.81 -5.10
C THR A 213 -7.52 -17.52 -5.87
N LEU A 214 -8.27 -16.81 -6.72
CA LEU A 214 -9.29 -17.42 -7.57
C LEU A 214 -8.67 -18.43 -8.55
N VAL A 215 -7.55 -18.08 -9.19
CA VAL A 215 -6.82 -19.00 -10.09
C VAL A 215 -6.40 -20.26 -9.35
N TRP A 216 -5.88 -20.14 -8.12
CA TRP A 216 -5.47 -21.30 -7.33
C TRP A 216 -6.63 -22.16 -6.84
N TYR A 217 -7.76 -21.54 -6.46
CA TYR A 217 -8.97 -22.29 -6.13
C TYR A 217 -9.56 -23.02 -7.34
N ILE A 218 -9.52 -22.41 -8.53
CA ILE A 218 -9.95 -23.08 -9.77
C ILE A 218 -8.98 -24.22 -10.13
N ASP A 219 -7.67 -24.04 -9.96
CA ASP A 219 -6.69 -25.10 -10.18
C ASP A 219 -6.96 -26.29 -9.24
N LEU A 220 -7.12 -26.03 -7.94
CA LEU A 220 -7.48 -27.05 -6.96
C LEU A 220 -8.80 -27.76 -7.29
N TRP A 221 -9.86 -26.99 -7.60
CA TRP A 221 -11.17 -27.54 -7.92
C TRP A 221 -11.14 -28.41 -9.19
N ARG A 222 -10.44 -27.96 -10.23
CA ARG A 222 -10.25 -28.75 -11.46
C ARG A 222 -9.52 -30.06 -11.19
N ASN A 223 -8.51 -30.06 -10.32
CA ASN A 223 -7.82 -31.30 -9.96
C ASN A 223 -8.71 -32.21 -9.08
N HIS A 224 -9.58 -31.64 -8.25
CA HIS A 224 -10.61 -32.39 -7.52
C HIS A 224 -11.68 -33.01 -8.42
N GLU A 225 -12.04 -32.39 -9.55
CA GLU A 225 -13.00 -32.97 -10.50
C GLU A 225 -12.37 -34.09 -11.35
N ASN A 226 -11.05 -34.04 -11.58
CA ASN A 226 -10.32 -35.01 -12.40
C ASN A 226 -9.70 -36.18 -11.60
N LEU A 227 -10.27 -36.51 -10.44
CA LEU A 227 -9.75 -37.54 -9.53
C LEU A 227 -9.77 -38.97 -10.10
N ASP A 228 -10.43 -39.21 -11.23
CA ASP A 228 -10.50 -40.53 -11.90
C ASP A 228 -9.16 -40.99 -12.52
N ARG A 229 -8.06 -40.23 -12.34
CA ARG A 229 -6.73 -40.59 -12.85
C ARG A 229 -5.97 -41.40 -11.81
N GLU A 230 -5.81 -42.69 -12.09
CA GLU A 230 -5.08 -43.68 -11.27
C GLU A 230 -3.65 -43.26 -10.85
N GLU A 231 -3.03 -42.28 -11.52
CA GLU A 231 -1.65 -41.84 -11.24
C GLU A 231 -1.48 -40.99 -9.96
N GLU A 232 -2.57 -40.55 -9.31
CA GLU A 232 -2.51 -39.62 -8.17
C GLU A 232 -3.35 -40.06 -6.95
N GLU A 233 -3.32 -41.36 -6.59
CA GLU A 233 -4.04 -41.94 -5.43
C GLU A 233 -3.94 -41.09 -4.14
N PHE A 234 -2.78 -40.50 -3.87
CA PHE A 234 -2.58 -39.67 -2.67
C PHE A 234 -3.41 -38.37 -2.70
N ILE A 235 -3.50 -37.72 -3.86
CA ILE A 235 -4.26 -36.48 -4.04
C ILE A 235 -5.76 -36.77 -3.93
N GLN A 236 -6.18 -37.94 -4.43
CA GLN A 236 -7.55 -38.43 -4.34
C GLN A 236 -8.03 -38.63 -2.91
N VAL A 237 -7.26 -39.35 -2.09
CA VAL A 237 -7.59 -39.58 -0.67
C VAL A 237 -7.77 -38.26 0.08
N TYR A 238 -6.96 -37.24 -0.24
CA TYR A 238 -7.02 -35.95 0.42
C TYR A 238 -8.25 -35.13 0.01
N PHE A 239 -8.56 -35.07 -1.29
CA PHE A 239 -9.64 -34.22 -1.79
C PHE A 239 -11.03 -34.87 -1.74
N GLU A 240 -11.14 -36.20 -1.67
CA GLU A 240 -12.42 -36.91 -1.60
C GLU A 240 -13.25 -36.55 -0.34
N ALA A 241 -12.58 -36.22 0.77
CA ALA A 241 -13.23 -35.82 2.01
C ALA A 241 -13.87 -34.42 1.96
N ILE A 242 -13.59 -33.62 0.93
CA ILE A 242 -14.02 -32.23 0.84
C ILE A 242 -15.39 -32.15 0.18
N ARG A 243 -16.37 -31.60 0.91
CA ARG A 243 -17.72 -31.39 0.38
C ARG A 243 -17.72 -30.37 -0.77
N GLU A 244 -18.46 -30.67 -1.84
CA GLU A 244 -18.63 -29.78 -3.00
C GLU A 244 -19.03 -28.34 -2.62
N GLY A 245 -19.90 -28.19 -1.61
CA GLY A 245 -20.34 -26.89 -1.10
C GLY A 245 -19.20 -25.96 -0.67
N ILE A 246 -18.07 -26.51 -0.24
CA ILE A 246 -16.89 -25.75 0.16
C ILE A 246 -16.23 -25.12 -1.07
N TRP A 247 -16.09 -25.87 -2.18
CA TRP A 247 -15.51 -25.34 -3.42
C TRP A 247 -16.31 -24.17 -3.97
N TYR A 248 -17.64 -24.32 -4.03
CA TYR A 248 -18.52 -23.23 -4.45
C TYR A 248 -18.38 -22.01 -3.56
N TRP A 249 -18.33 -22.19 -2.24
CA TRP A 249 -18.09 -21.10 -1.29
C TRP A 249 -16.78 -20.36 -1.59
N LEU A 250 -15.65 -21.09 -1.71
CA LEU A 250 -14.34 -20.50 -1.97
C LEU A 250 -14.31 -19.69 -3.27
N ILE A 251 -14.86 -20.24 -4.36
CA ILE A 251 -14.89 -19.60 -5.67
C ILE A 251 -15.79 -18.36 -5.65
N ILE A 252 -16.98 -18.43 -5.02
CA ILE A 252 -17.90 -17.30 -4.91
C ILE A 252 -17.26 -16.15 -4.13
N ILE A 253 -16.64 -16.44 -2.98
CA ILE A 253 -16.03 -15.42 -2.12
C ILE A 253 -14.84 -14.76 -2.82
N ALA A 254 -13.97 -15.54 -3.47
CA ALA A 254 -12.85 -15.02 -4.25
C ALA A 254 -13.34 -14.15 -5.43
N THR A 255 -14.38 -14.60 -6.14
CA THR A 255 -14.98 -13.86 -7.26
C THR A 255 -15.61 -12.55 -6.79
N PHE A 256 -16.39 -12.56 -5.70
CA PHE A 256 -17.01 -11.36 -5.15
C PHE A 256 -15.97 -10.34 -4.66
N THR A 257 -14.88 -10.84 -4.06
CA THR A 257 -13.74 -10.00 -3.65
C THR A 257 -13.05 -9.37 -4.86
N LEU A 258 -12.84 -10.16 -5.94
CA LEU A 258 -12.24 -9.66 -7.19
C LEU A 258 -13.13 -8.61 -7.86
N LEU A 259 -14.43 -8.87 -8.02
CA LEU A 259 -15.36 -7.93 -8.64
C LEU A 259 -15.47 -6.63 -7.84
N SER A 260 -15.56 -6.73 -6.51
CA SER A 260 -15.62 -5.56 -5.64
C SER A 260 -14.34 -4.73 -5.75
N SER A 261 -13.17 -5.38 -5.62
CA SER A 261 -11.88 -4.69 -5.68
C SER A 261 -11.61 -4.05 -7.04
N VAL A 262 -11.89 -4.74 -8.15
CA VAL A 262 -11.82 -4.16 -9.50
C VAL A 262 -12.79 -2.98 -9.64
N GLY A 263 -14.02 -3.10 -9.14
CA GLY A 263 -15.00 -2.01 -9.14
C GLY A 263 -14.48 -0.76 -8.42
N PHE A 264 -13.88 -0.91 -7.24
CA PHE A 264 -13.28 0.20 -6.50
C PHE A 264 -12.03 0.77 -7.18
N VAL A 265 -11.16 -0.07 -7.77
CA VAL A 265 -10.01 0.41 -8.56
C VAL A 265 -10.50 1.27 -9.73
N ILE A 266 -11.48 0.79 -10.51
CA ILE A 266 -12.04 1.54 -11.64
C ILE A 266 -12.67 2.85 -11.16
N MET A 267 -13.45 2.80 -10.08
CA MET A 267 -14.07 3.99 -9.50
C MET A 267 -13.03 5.02 -9.05
N GLU A 268 -11.91 4.60 -8.46
CA GLU A 268 -10.82 5.50 -8.07
C GLU A 268 -10.11 6.13 -9.27
N ILE A 269 -9.88 5.37 -10.35
CA ILE A 269 -9.33 5.91 -11.61
C ILE A 269 -10.20 7.06 -12.11
N PHE A 270 -11.52 6.86 -12.17
CA PHE A 270 -12.44 7.89 -12.62
C PHE A 270 -12.61 9.04 -11.62
N ARG A 271 -12.49 8.77 -10.31
CA ARG A 271 -12.57 9.83 -9.28
C ARG A 271 -11.42 10.83 -9.39
N ALA A 272 -10.21 10.38 -9.72
CA ALA A 272 -9.06 11.26 -9.91
C ALA A 272 -9.28 12.32 -11.02
N THR A 273 -10.24 12.09 -11.92
CA THR A 273 -10.49 12.97 -13.07
C THR A 273 -11.59 14.02 -12.87
N LYS A 274 -12.31 14.02 -11.73
CA LYS A 274 -13.42 14.97 -11.49
C LYS A 274 -13.33 15.63 -10.10
N ASP A 275 -13.36 16.95 -10.08
CA ASP A 275 -13.64 17.75 -8.88
C ASP A 275 -15.11 17.54 -8.47
N GLU A 276 -15.39 16.49 -7.70
CA GLU A 276 -16.75 16.15 -7.30
C GLU A 276 -17.23 16.83 -6.00
N ASN A 277 -18.54 17.06 -5.97
CA ASN A 277 -19.31 17.59 -4.84
C ASN A 277 -19.14 16.74 -3.56
N ILE A 278 -18.89 17.40 -2.42
CA ILE A 278 -18.66 16.79 -1.09
C ILE A 278 -19.74 15.76 -0.68
N ARG A 279 -21.01 15.96 -1.08
CA ARG A 279 -22.11 15.03 -0.76
C ARG A 279 -21.97 13.65 -1.45
N GLN A 280 -21.50 13.61 -2.69
CA GLN A 280 -21.34 12.36 -3.44
C GLN A 280 -20.21 11.52 -2.83
N GLN A 281 -19.15 12.17 -2.35
CA GLN A 281 -18.04 11.52 -1.67
C GLN A 281 -18.46 10.79 -0.39
N SER A 282 -19.42 11.33 0.38
CA SER A 282 -19.92 10.68 1.59
C SER A 282 -20.61 9.34 1.34
N GLY A 283 -21.41 9.24 0.27
CA GLY A 283 -22.11 8.00 -0.10
C GLY A 283 -21.13 6.90 -0.52
N VAL A 284 -20.15 7.26 -1.36
CA VAL A 284 -19.10 6.34 -1.83
C VAL A 284 -18.27 5.80 -0.68
N ASN A 285 -17.85 6.65 0.27
CA ASN A 285 -17.08 6.19 1.44
C ASN A 285 -17.90 5.23 2.31
N ALA A 286 -19.22 5.43 2.43
CA ALA A 286 -20.09 4.53 3.20
C ALA A 286 -20.21 3.15 2.52
N ILE A 287 -20.35 3.12 1.20
CA ILE A 287 -20.40 1.87 0.41
C ILE A 287 -19.06 1.15 0.49
N GLU A 288 -17.93 1.87 0.37
CA GLU A 288 -16.58 1.32 0.51
C GLU A 288 -16.38 0.69 1.90
N GLY A 289 -16.78 1.41 2.96
CA GLY A 289 -16.68 0.90 4.33
C GLY A 289 -17.51 -0.34 4.58
N SER A 290 -18.76 -0.33 4.13
CA SER A 290 -19.62 -1.51 4.18
C SER A 290 -19.01 -2.68 3.42
N CYS A 291 -18.42 -2.45 2.25
CA CYS A 291 -17.74 -3.49 1.47
C CYS A 291 -16.57 -4.11 2.24
N PHE A 292 -15.69 -3.30 2.85
CA PHE A 292 -14.60 -3.83 3.68
C PHE A 292 -15.09 -4.66 4.86
N VAL A 293 -16.16 -4.21 5.54
CA VAL A 293 -16.75 -4.96 6.66
C VAL A 293 -17.32 -6.29 6.19
N PHE A 294 -18.06 -6.31 5.07
CA PHE A 294 -18.58 -7.56 4.49
C PHE A 294 -17.46 -8.50 4.05
N LEU A 295 -16.43 -7.98 3.37
CA LEU A 295 -15.27 -8.78 2.98
C LEU A 295 -14.55 -9.36 4.20
N ALA A 296 -14.29 -8.57 5.25
CA ALA A 296 -13.64 -9.07 6.46
C ALA A 296 -14.48 -10.18 7.14
N MET A 297 -15.79 -9.98 7.28
CA MET A 297 -16.69 -10.99 7.84
C MET A 297 -16.76 -12.27 7.00
N ALA A 298 -16.64 -12.14 5.68
CA ALA A 298 -16.68 -13.25 4.74
C ALA A 298 -15.34 -14.02 4.70
N TRP A 299 -14.21 -13.33 4.82
CA TRP A 299 -12.88 -13.93 4.76
C TRP A 299 -12.48 -14.67 6.04
N ILE A 300 -13.00 -14.31 7.22
CA ILE A 300 -12.77 -15.06 8.47
C ILE A 300 -13.21 -16.54 8.35
N PRO A 301 -14.49 -16.87 8.05
CA PRO A 301 -14.91 -18.26 7.90
C PRO A 301 -14.24 -18.91 6.68
N THR A 302 -13.97 -18.14 5.62
CA THR A 302 -13.29 -18.66 4.42
C THR A 302 -11.89 -19.16 4.75
N VAL A 303 -11.07 -18.38 5.47
CA VAL A 303 -9.72 -18.84 5.85
C VAL A 303 -9.78 -20.01 6.82
N MET A 304 -10.74 -20.02 7.76
CA MET A 304 -10.93 -21.15 8.66
C MET A 304 -11.24 -22.40 7.87
N VAL A 305 -12.27 -22.40 7.01
CA VAL A 305 -12.67 -23.58 6.22
C VAL A 305 -11.59 -23.99 5.22
N ALA A 306 -10.95 -23.04 4.55
CA ALA A 306 -9.93 -23.33 3.54
C ALA A 306 -8.68 -23.98 4.17
N THR A 307 -8.24 -23.51 5.35
CA THR A 307 -6.91 -23.83 5.88
C THR A 307 -6.93 -24.77 7.09
N THR A 308 -8.10 -25.09 7.68
CA THR A 308 -8.22 -26.13 8.71
C THR A 308 -7.86 -27.52 8.18
N PRO A 309 -7.45 -28.48 9.04
CA PRO A 309 -7.29 -29.87 8.64
C PRO A 309 -8.55 -30.40 7.92
N GLY A 310 -8.35 -31.01 6.75
CA GLY A 310 -9.42 -31.41 5.82
C GLY A 310 -9.94 -30.30 4.88
N GLY A 311 -9.43 -29.08 4.98
CA GLY A 311 -9.77 -27.96 4.10
C GLY A 311 -9.05 -27.98 2.75
N PRO A 312 -9.62 -27.37 1.69
CA PRO A 312 -9.05 -27.34 0.34
C PRO A 312 -7.62 -26.82 0.21
N ALA A 313 -7.25 -25.89 1.08
CA ALA A 313 -5.97 -25.21 1.09
C ALA A 313 -5.27 -25.40 2.44
N ASN A 314 -5.45 -26.55 3.10
CA ASN A 314 -4.76 -26.84 4.37
C ASN A 314 -3.27 -27.15 4.16
N LEU A 315 -2.93 -27.67 2.98
CA LEU A 315 -1.58 -28.00 2.61
C LEU A 315 -0.84 -26.71 2.27
N ILE A 316 0.38 -26.59 2.78
CA ILE A 316 1.22 -25.45 2.48
C ILE A 316 1.53 -25.44 0.98
N GLY A 317 1.13 -24.34 0.34
CA GLY A 317 1.40 -24.05 -1.06
C GLY A 317 0.60 -22.85 -1.53
N ASN A 318 0.34 -22.73 -2.83
CA ASN A 318 -0.11 -21.48 -3.42
C ASN A 318 -1.45 -21.00 -2.86
N ALA A 319 -2.43 -21.90 -2.78
CA ALA A 319 -3.75 -21.55 -2.27
C ALA A 319 -3.69 -21.18 -0.78
N TYR A 320 -2.86 -21.86 0.01
CA TYR A 320 -2.66 -21.54 1.43
C TYR A 320 -2.11 -20.12 1.58
N PHE A 321 -0.98 -19.80 0.92
CA PHE A 321 -0.34 -18.50 1.06
C PHE A 321 -1.17 -17.37 0.45
N SER A 322 -1.80 -17.58 -0.71
CA SER A 322 -2.62 -16.56 -1.36
C SER A 322 -3.86 -16.24 -0.52
N THR A 323 -4.47 -17.25 0.10
CA THR A 323 -5.59 -17.07 1.04
C THR A 323 -5.19 -16.21 2.23
N TRP A 324 -4.09 -16.56 2.91
CA TRP A 324 -3.62 -15.81 4.07
C TRP A 324 -3.18 -14.39 3.73
N LEU A 325 -2.43 -14.21 2.63
CA LEU A 325 -2.02 -12.88 2.17
C LEU A 325 -3.23 -12.01 1.84
N LEU A 326 -4.21 -12.55 1.11
CA LEU A 326 -5.43 -11.82 0.78
C LEU A 326 -6.21 -11.40 2.03
N VAL A 327 -6.34 -12.28 3.02
CA VAL A 327 -6.95 -11.96 4.32
C VAL A 327 -6.21 -10.79 4.98
N ILE A 328 -4.88 -10.85 5.08
CA ILE A 328 -4.08 -9.78 5.69
C ILE A 328 -4.35 -8.44 4.98
N PHE A 329 -4.33 -8.40 3.65
CA PHE A 329 -4.59 -7.17 2.90
C PHE A 329 -6.03 -6.66 3.01
N VAL A 330 -7.03 -7.55 3.11
CA VAL A 330 -8.42 -7.16 3.38
C VAL A 330 -8.53 -6.50 4.76
N PHE A 331 -7.89 -7.07 5.79
CA PHE A 331 -7.89 -6.48 7.14
C PHE A 331 -7.07 -5.19 7.23
N GLU A 332 -5.91 -5.13 6.58
CA GLU A 332 -5.10 -3.91 6.50
C GLU A 332 -5.89 -2.78 5.81
N GLY A 333 -6.58 -3.10 4.70
CA GLY A 333 -7.48 -2.18 4.02
C GLY A 333 -8.60 -1.65 4.93
N LEU A 334 -9.22 -2.53 5.73
CA LEU A 334 -10.23 -2.16 6.71
C LEU A 334 -9.67 -1.26 7.83
N VAL A 335 -8.51 -1.60 8.40
CA VAL A 335 -7.86 -0.79 9.45
C VAL A 335 -7.52 0.59 8.91
N TRP A 336 -6.99 0.66 7.69
CA TRP A 336 -6.65 1.92 7.06
C TRP A 336 -7.88 2.75 6.70
N PHE A 337 -8.97 2.10 6.27
CA PHE A 337 -10.27 2.74 6.06
C PHE A 337 -10.77 3.41 7.35
N ILE A 338 -10.75 2.69 8.48
CA ILE A 338 -11.15 3.20 9.80
C ILE A 338 -10.25 4.36 10.24
N HIS A 339 -8.94 4.24 10.03
CA HIS A 339 -7.99 5.29 10.36
C HIS A 339 -8.24 6.59 9.57
N ASP A 340 -8.47 6.50 8.26
CA ASP A 340 -8.79 7.66 7.43
C ASP A 340 -10.16 8.26 7.79
N MET A 341 -11.18 7.45 8.09
CA MET A 341 -12.45 7.94 8.64
C MET A 341 -12.23 8.78 9.91
N ARG A 342 -11.40 8.28 10.84
CA ARG A 342 -11.08 9.00 12.07
C ARG A 342 -10.38 10.33 11.80
N GLN A 343 -9.42 10.36 10.87
CA GLN A 343 -8.72 11.59 10.50
C GLN A 343 -9.67 12.63 9.89
N ARG A 344 -10.60 12.20 9.02
CA ARG A 344 -11.61 13.09 8.43
C ARG A 344 -12.57 13.66 9.46
N ILE A 345 -13.05 12.83 10.40
CA ILE A 345 -13.89 13.28 11.51
C ILE A 345 -13.13 14.33 12.33
N HIS A 346 -11.87 14.06 12.66
CA HIS A 346 -11.03 15.00 13.41
C HIS A 346 -10.82 16.32 12.68
N LYS A 347 -10.55 16.29 11.38
CA LYS A 347 -10.42 17.50 10.55
C LYS A 347 -11.72 18.31 10.53
N SER A 348 -12.85 17.65 10.31
CA SER A 348 -14.17 18.30 10.30
C SER A 348 -14.53 18.91 11.66
N LEU A 349 -14.19 18.25 12.77
CA LEU A 349 -14.38 18.79 14.11
C LEU A 349 -13.52 20.04 14.33
N LYS A 350 -12.26 20.04 13.89
CA LYS A 350 -11.38 21.22 13.96
C LYS A 350 -11.92 22.40 13.13
N GLU A 351 -12.40 22.14 11.92
CA GLU A 351 -13.00 23.17 11.05
C GLU A 351 -14.26 23.77 11.68
N LYS A 352 -15.18 22.93 12.19
CA LYS A 352 -16.36 23.42 12.91
C LYS A 352 -15.98 24.20 14.16
N GLN A 353 -14.99 23.73 14.92
CA GLN A 353 -14.52 24.45 16.11
C GLN A 353 -13.91 25.81 15.76
N ALA A 354 -13.18 25.91 14.64
CA ALA A 354 -12.69 27.18 14.13
C ALA A 354 -13.85 28.11 13.73
N GLU A 355 -14.85 27.60 13.02
CA GLU A 355 -16.05 28.35 12.65
C GLU A 355 -16.82 28.87 13.87
N TYR A 356 -16.99 28.04 14.91
CA TYR A 356 -17.62 28.45 16.17
C TYR A 356 -16.83 29.55 16.87
N ARG A 357 -15.50 29.49 16.88
CA ARG A 357 -14.64 30.54 17.46
C ARG A 357 -14.79 31.85 16.69
N THR A 358 -14.81 31.81 15.36
CA THR A 358 -15.03 33.00 14.53
C THR A 358 -16.41 33.60 14.79
N LYS A 359 -17.47 32.79 14.88
CA LYS A 359 -18.82 33.25 15.24
C LYS A 359 -18.89 33.85 16.65
N GLN A 360 -18.19 33.27 17.62
CA GLN A 360 -18.09 33.84 18.97
C GLN A 360 -17.39 35.19 18.97
N GLN A 361 -16.30 35.34 18.19
CA GLN A 361 -15.61 36.62 18.03
C GLN A 361 -16.53 37.67 17.40
N GLN A 362 -17.26 37.32 16.34
CA GLN A 362 -18.24 38.20 15.70
C GLN A 362 -19.33 38.66 16.66
N ILE A 363 -19.93 37.75 17.43
CA ILE A 363 -20.97 38.09 18.42
C ILE A 363 -20.40 39.00 19.52
N LEU A 364 -19.16 38.77 19.97
CA LEU A 364 -18.49 39.63 20.96
C LEU A 364 -18.23 41.03 20.40
N GLU A 365 -17.83 41.15 19.13
CA GLU A 365 -17.65 42.42 18.45
C GLU A 365 -18.98 43.17 18.25
N GLU A 366 -20.04 42.47 17.82
CA GLU A 366 -21.40 43.03 17.72
C GLU A 366 -21.92 43.50 19.08
N THR A 367 -21.72 42.71 20.14
CA THR A 367 -22.15 43.09 21.49
C THR A 367 -21.39 44.32 22.00
N ARG A 368 -20.08 44.42 21.70
CA ARG A 368 -19.27 45.60 22.02
C ARG A 368 -19.77 46.84 21.29
N THR A 369 -20.01 46.75 19.98
CA THR A 369 -20.51 47.88 19.18
C THR A 369 -21.90 48.35 19.63
N ILE A 370 -22.81 47.44 20.01
CA ILE A 370 -24.12 47.80 20.58
C ILE A 370 -23.95 48.52 21.92
N ARG A 371 -23.07 48.01 22.80
CA ARG A 371 -22.79 48.64 24.10
C ARG A 371 -22.21 50.04 23.94
N ASP A 372 -21.27 50.22 23.02
CA ASP A 372 -20.67 51.53 22.75
C ASP A 372 -21.72 52.50 22.20
N LYS A 373 -22.58 52.05 21.28
CA LYS A 373 -23.69 52.84 20.74
C LYS A 373 -24.68 53.27 21.83
N ASN A 374 -25.04 52.37 22.75
CA ASN A 374 -25.91 52.67 23.87
C ASN A 374 -25.27 53.69 24.81
N ASN A 375 -23.98 53.50 25.17
CA ASN A 375 -23.26 54.45 26.01
C ASN A 375 -23.19 55.85 25.38
N SER A 376 -22.95 55.95 24.06
CA SER A 376 -22.99 57.24 23.36
C SER A 376 -24.38 57.87 23.33
N THR A 377 -25.45 57.07 23.19
CA THR A 377 -26.84 57.57 23.26
C THR A 377 -27.17 58.11 24.65
N THR A 378 -26.80 57.38 25.71
CA THR A 378 -26.99 57.82 27.11
C THR A 378 -26.18 59.08 27.42
N ALA A 379 -24.93 59.16 26.95
CA ALA A 379 -24.13 60.37 27.10
C ALA A 379 -24.78 61.57 26.40
N MET A 380 -25.35 61.40 25.19
CA MET A 380 -26.08 62.46 24.50
C MET A 380 -27.37 62.86 25.23
N SER A 381 -28.13 61.91 25.80
CA SER A 381 -29.35 62.23 26.57
C SER A 381 -29.04 62.97 27.87
N ASP A 382 -27.99 62.58 28.61
CA ASP A 382 -27.57 63.29 29.82
C ASP A 382 -27.09 64.71 29.52
N THR A 383 -26.43 64.91 28.37
CA THR A 383 -26.00 66.23 27.93
C THR A 383 -27.21 67.10 27.55
N SER A 384 -28.23 66.52 26.91
CA SER A 384 -29.50 67.20 26.61
C SER A 384 -30.26 67.57 27.89
N GLY A 385 -30.37 66.64 28.85
CA GLY A 385 -31.06 66.88 30.12
C GLY A 385 -30.36 67.93 31.00
N LYS A 386 -29.01 67.99 30.98
CA LYS A 386 -28.26 69.09 31.61
C LYS A 386 -28.54 70.44 30.94
N ARG A 387 -28.72 70.47 29.63
CA ARG A 387 -29.04 71.70 28.87
C ARG A 387 -30.46 72.18 29.12
N GLU A 388 -31.42 71.27 29.28
CA GLU A 388 -32.79 71.62 29.69
C GLU A 388 -32.85 72.14 31.13
N ARG A 389 -32.12 71.51 32.07
CA ARG A 389 -32.00 72.01 33.45
C ARG A 389 -31.33 73.38 33.53
N SER A 390 -30.26 73.61 32.76
CA SER A 390 -29.62 74.94 32.73
C SER A 390 -30.54 76.00 32.12
N ASN A 391 -31.40 75.64 31.17
CA ASN A 391 -32.38 76.57 30.61
C ASN A 391 -33.52 76.87 31.59
N THR A 392 -34.00 75.88 32.35
CA THR A 392 -35.04 76.10 33.37
C THR A 392 -34.52 76.95 34.54
N GLU A 393 -33.30 76.70 35.03
CA GLU A 393 -32.67 77.56 36.05
C GLU A 393 -32.43 79.01 35.56
N TYR A 394 -32.17 79.20 34.26
CA TYR A 394 -32.04 80.53 33.68
C TYR A 394 -33.38 81.29 33.63
N PHE A 395 -34.49 80.61 33.34
CA PHE A 395 -35.81 81.24 33.35
C PHE A 395 -36.31 81.52 34.78
N ASP A 396 -36.11 80.61 35.74
CA ASP A 396 -36.45 80.84 37.15
C ASP A 396 -35.64 82.00 37.78
N ALA A 397 -34.41 82.25 37.31
CA ALA A 397 -33.60 83.39 37.76
C ALA A 397 -34.03 84.73 37.15
N VAL A 398 -34.73 84.73 36.01
CA VAL A 398 -35.26 85.94 35.35
C VAL A 398 -36.59 86.37 35.96
N ASP A 399 -37.44 85.43 36.39
CA ASP A 399 -38.71 85.72 37.06
C ASP A 399 -38.57 86.17 38.54
N ALA A 400 -37.35 86.08 39.10
CA ALA A 400 -37.04 86.54 40.45
C ALA A 400 -36.56 88.01 40.54
N PHE A 401 -36.50 88.73 39.40
CA PHE A 401 -36.25 90.17 39.29
C PHE A 401 -37.51 90.89 38.79
#